data_AF-A0A4Y2DP04-F1
#
_entry.id   AF-A0A4Y2DP04-F1
#
_cell.length_a   1.000
_cell.length_b   1.000
_cell.length_c   1.000
_cell.angle_alpha   90.00
_cell.angle_beta   90.00
_cell.angle_gamma   90.00
#
_symmetry.space_group_name_H-M   'P 1'
#
loop_
_entity.id
_entity.type
_entity.pdbx_description
1 polymer ?
#
loop_
_entity_poly.entity_id
_entity_poly.type
_entity_poly.pdbx_seq_one_letter_code
_entity_poly.pdbx_strand_id
1 'polypeptide(L)'
;MREKDVIKSISNLSNRQQRIRRKQWKKDSRNYRKRKSLQQAKETPEAEETGVESRGSPWIQSGRKVAKCTYSSLRYKLQSMIAKSLKQARKIEGLRKENYRLKSKDKSKCSLSPATKVCKLIGRKKMPPEIRKNLLLNFAFMPGLEENKKVFKKEKERMLFATLVSNKIIKSIE
;
A
#
# COMPACT_ATOMS: atom_id res chain seq x y z
N MET A 1 -16.55 27.38 -60.14
CA MET A 1 -17.20 27.12 -58.85
C MET A 1 -16.10 26.89 -57.82
N ARG A 2 -15.82 27.83 -56.91
CA ARG A 2 -14.83 27.64 -55.84
C ARG A 2 -15.53 26.95 -54.68
N GLU A 3 -15.25 25.66 -54.47
CA GLU A 3 -15.73 24.93 -53.30
C GLU A 3 -15.33 25.70 -52.05
N LYS A 4 -16.32 26.13 -51.28
CA LYS A 4 -16.12 26.77 -49.99
C LYS A 4 -15.57 25.69 -49.08
N ASP A 5 -14.25 25.65 -48.92
CA ASP A 5 -13.59 24.83 -47.91
C ASP A 5 -14.21 25.17 -46.56
N VAL A 6 -15.13 24.31 -46.12
CA VAL A 6 -15.75 24.37 -44.80
C VAL A 6 -14.59 24.25 -43.83
N ILE A 7 -14.25 25.36 -43.16
CA ILE A 7 -13.23 25.38 -42.10
C ILE A 7 -13.74 24.47 -40.99
N LYS A 8 -13.37 23.18 -41.05
CA LYS A 8 -13.64 22.22 -39.98
C LYS A 8 -12.97 22.77 -38.73
N SER A 9 -13.80 23.22 -37.79
CA SER A 9 -13.39 23.65 -36.45
C SER A 9 -12.35 22.67 -35.90
N ILE A 10 -11.30 23.18 -35.26
CA ILE A 10 -10.18 22.36 -34.74
C ILE A 10 -10.72 21.26 -33.80
N SER A 11 -11.86 21.50 -33.14
CA SER A 11 -12.55 20.53 -32.28
C SER A 11 -12.97 19.26 -33.02
N ASN A 12 -13.19 19.32 -34.33
CA ASN A 12 -13.72 18.22 -35.14
C ASN A 12 -12.59 17.38 -35.79
N LEU A 13 -11.34 17.64 -35.44
CA LEU A 13 -10.17 16.90 -35.93
C LEU A 13 -9.77 15.79 -34.98
N SER A 14 -9.13 14.74 -35.51
CA SER A 14 -8.48 13.71 -34.71
C SER A 14 -7.41 14.33 -33.80
N ASN A 15 -7.22 13.77 -32.60
CA ASN A 15 -6.24 14.21 -31.61
C ASN A 15 -4.82 14.37 -32.20
N ARG A 16 -4.42 13.50 -33.13
CA ARG A 16 -3.12 13.59 -33.83
C ARG A 16 -3.04 14.85 -34.70
N GLN A 17 -4.08 15.15 -35.45
CA GLN A 17 -4.17 16.33 -36.32
C GLN A 17 -4.27 17.63 -35.50
N GLN A 18 -5.01 17.61 -34.38
CA GLN A 18 -5.04 18.73 -33.44
C GLN A 18 -3.64 19.05 -32.89
N ARG A 19 -2.88 18.01 -32.52
CA ARG A 19 -1.50 18.17 -32.04
C ARG A 19 -0.59 18.79 -33.10
N ILE A 20 -0.71 18.38 -34.36
CA ILE A 20 0.04 18.93 -35.49
C ILE A 20 -0.34 20.41 -35.71
N ARG A 21 -1.63 20.74 -35.79
CA ARG A 21 -2.09 22.13 -35.94
C ARG A 21 -1.63 23.03 -34.80
N ARG A 22 -1.70 22.57 -33.54
CA ARG A 22 -1.20 23.33 -32.38
C ARG A 22 0.31 23.56 -32.44
N LYS A 23 1.09 22.57 -32.91
CA LYS A 23 2.54 22.74 -33.11
C LYS A 23 2.83 23.77 -34.21
N GLN A 24 2.10 23.69 -35.32
CA GLN A 24 2.24 24.61 -36.45
C GLN A 24 1.90 26.05 -36.03
N TRP A 25 0.78 26.26 -35.35
CA TRP A 25 0.38 27.56 -34.82
C TRP A 25 1.44 28.19 -33.90
N LYS A 26 2.08 27.38 -33.03
CA LYS A 26 3.18 27.86 -32.18
C LYS A 26 4.40 28.28 -33.01
N LYS A 27 4.71 27.57 -34.10
CA LYS A 27 5.81 27.91 -35.01
C LYS A 27 5.51 29.21 -35.74
N ASP A 28 4.31 29.36 -36.28
CA ASP A 28 3.90 30.54 -37.05
C ASP A 28 3.79 31.79 -36.16
N SER A 29 3.25 31.66 -34.95
CA SER A 29 3.23 32.75 -33.95
C SER A 29 4.63 33.24 -33.58
N ARG A 30 5.61 32.34 -33.48
CA ARG A 30 7.01 32.72 -33.23
C ARG A 30 7.61 33.44 -34.45
N ASN A 31 7.35 32.93 -35.64
CA ASN A 31 7.85 33.52 -36.88
C ASN A 31 7.25 34.91 -37.14
N TYR A 32 5.96 35.09 -36.88
CA TYR A 32 5.29 36.39 -36.98
C TYR A 32 5.92 37.42 -36.05
N ARG A 33 6.13 37.07 -34.77
CA ARG A 33 6.81 37.96 -33.81
C ARG A 33 8.22 38.34 -34.25
N LYS A 34 9.00 37.38 -34.79
CA LYS A 34 10.33 37.65 -35.34
C LYS A 34 10.26 38.61 -36.53
N ARG A 35 9.35 38.40 -37.49
CA ARG A 35 9.17 39.30 -38.63
C ARG A 35 8.76 40.70 -38.21
N LYS A 36 7.79 40.82 -37.29
CA LYS A 36 7.33 42.12 -36.79
C LYS A 36 8.45 42.89 -36.07
N SER A 37 9.27 42.19 -35.28
CA SER A 37 10.44 42.79 -34.64
C SER A 37 11.49 43.27 -35.65
N LEU A 38 11.69 42.55 -36.75
CA LEU A 38 12.60 42.96 -37.81
C LEU A 38 12.03 44.11 -38.65
N GLN A 39 10.71 44.19 -38.83
CA GLN A 39 10.04 45.33 -39.47
C GLN A 39 10.16 46.59 -38.61
N GLN A 40 9.90 46.51 -37.30
CA GLN A 40 10.09 47.63 -36.38
C GLN A 40 11.54 48.13 -36.35
N ALA A 41 12.53 47.25 -36.50
CA ALA A 41 13.94 47.66 -36.58
C ALA A 41 14.33 48.27 -37.94
N LYS A 42 13.53 48.05 -38.99
CA LYS A 42 13.71 48.64 -40.33
C LYS A 42 12.87 49.91 -40.53
N GLU A 43 11.79 50.06 -39.78
CA GLU A 43 10.86 51.19 -39.78
C GLU A 43 11.27 52.31 -38.81
N THR A 44 12.40 52.17 -38.11
CA THR A 44 13.06 53.30 -37.44
C THR A 44 13.96 54.03 -38.45
N PRO A 45 13.52 55.13 -39.09
CA PRO A 45 14.47 56.09 -39.62
C PRO A 45 15.13 56.81 -38.44
N GLU A 46 16.36 57.24 -38.64
CA GLU A 46 17.09 58.16 -37.78
C GLU A 46 16.26 59.43 -37.55
N ALA A 47 15.45 59.48 -36.50
CA ALA A 47 14.82 60.71 -36.03
C ALA A 47 14.38 60.58 -34.57
N GLU A 48 15.08 61.37 -33.76
CA GLU A 48 14.57 62.09 -32.61
C GLU A 48 14.27 61.35 -31.30
N GLU A 49 15.08 61.78 -30.33
CA GLU A 49 14.86 61.81 -28.90
C GLU A 49 13.40 62.04 -28.51
N THR A 50 12.83 61.11 -27.74
CA THR A 50 12.15 61.32 -26.44
C THR A 50 11.20 60.16 -26.20
N GLY A 51 11.54 59.34 -25.21
CA GLY A 51 10.74 58.17 -24.87
C GLY A 51 11.35 57.42 -23.71
N VAL A 52 11.42 58.07 -22.54
CA VAL A 52 11.71 57.42 -21.27
C VAL A 52 10.53 56.50 -20.93
N GLU A 53 10.46 55.33 -21.56
CA GLU A 53 9.71 54.21 -21.05
C GLU A 53 10.60 53.48 -20.05
N SER A 54 10.35 53.75 -18.77
CA SER A 54 10.87 53.00 -17.63
C SER A 54 10.64 51.51 -17.83
N ARG A 55 11.62 50.82 -18.41
CA ARG A 55 11.68 49.36 -18.48
C ARG A 55 11.87 48.88 -17.04
N GLY A 56 10.78 48.39 -16.45
CA GLY A 56 10.78 47.80 -15.12
C GLY A 56 11.99 46.90 -14.90
N SER A 57 12.73 47.20 -13.84
CA SER A 57 14.05 46.65 -13.55
C SER A 57 14.05 45.10 -13.54
N PRO A 58 15.07 44.44 -14.15
CA PRO A 58 15.19 42.97 -14.17
C PRO A 58 15.15 42.31 -12.79
N TRP A 59 15.47 43.06 -11.74
CA TRP A 59 15.58 42.60 -10.36
C TRP A 59 14.26 42.08 -9.79
N ILE A 60 13.11 42.66 -10.18
CA ILE A 60 11.80 42.28 -9.64
C ILE A 60 11.32 40.93 -10.24
N GLN A 61 11.78 40.59 -11.46
CA GLN A 61 11.42 39.32 -12.11
C GLN A 61 12.22 38.12 -11.60
N SER A 62 13.47 38.30 -11.19
CA SER A 62 14.30 37.22 -10.66
C SER A 62 13.76 36.71 -9.32
N GLY A 63 13.36 37.61 -8.41
CA GLY A 63 12.74 37.26 -7.12
C GLY A 63 11.43 36.47 -7.27
N ARG A 64 10.55 36.86 -8.21
CA ARG A 64 9.30 36.14 -8.48
C ARG A 64 9.52 34.71 -9.00
N LYS A 65 10.52 34.50 -9.85
CA LYS A 65 10.86 33.15 -10.35
C LYS A 65 11.41 32.27 -9.23
N VAL A 66 12.29 32.82 -8.38
CA VAL A 66 12.87 32.10 -7.22
C VAL A 66 11.77 31.73 -6.21
N ALA A 67 10.89 32.67 -5.86
CA ALA A 67 9.77 32.44 -4.94
C ALA A 67 8.78 31.36 -5.46
N LYS A 68 8.53 31.34 -6.77
CA LYS A 68 7.69 30.31 -7.40
C LYS A 68 8.34 28.93 -7.35
N CYS A 69 9.66 28.86 -7.60
CA CYS A 69 10.42 27.62 -7.51
C CYS A 69 10.45 27.08 -6.07
N THR A 70 10.69 27.92 -5.06
CA THR A 70 10.65 27.51 -3.64
C THR A 70 9.26 27.06 -3.21
N TYR A 71 8.20 27.78 -3.58
CA TYR A 71 6.83 27.36 -3.30
C TYR A 71 6.52 25.99 -3.93
N SER A 72 6.92 25.78 -5.19
CA SER A 72 6.68 24.51 -5.88
C SER A 72 7.42 23.35 -5.21
N SER A 73 8.69 23.54 -4.80
CA SER A 73 9.48 22.50 -4.14
C SER A 73 8.94 22.15 -2.76
N LEU A 74 8.46 23.14 -2.00
CA LEU A 74 7.77 22.92 -0.73
C LEU A 74 6.46 22.15 -0.91
N ARG A 75 5.66 22.49 -1.93
CA ARG A 75 4.43 21.77 -2.26
C ARG A 75 4.72 20.29 -2.58
N TYR A 76 5.75 20.01 -3.37
CA TYR A 76 6.15 18.64 -3.67
C TYR A 76 6.64 17.88 -2.43
N LYS A 77 7.42 18.53 -1.55
CA LYS A 77 7.83 17.94 -0.26
C LYS A 77 6.64 17.59 0.62
N LEU A 78 5.67 18.50 0.75
CA LEU A 78 4.41 18.28 1.48
C LEU A 78 3.62 17.09 0.92
N GLN A 79 3.42 17.05 -0.41
CA GLN A 79 2.73 15.94 -1.06
C GLN A 79 3.44 14.60 -0.84
N SER A 80 4.78 14.58 -0.91
CA SER A 80 5.57 13.39 -0.62
C SER A 80 5.41 12.93 0.84
N MET A 81 5.41 13.84 1.81
CA MET A 81 5.17 13.48 3.22
C MET A 81 3.77 12.88 3.43
N ILE A 82 2.74 13.49 2.84
CA ILE A 82 1.36 12.98 2.91
C ILE A 82 1.25 11.59 2.27
N ALA A 83 1.89 11.37 1.12
CA ALA A 83 1.89 10.06 0.48
C ALA A 83 2.58 8.99 1.35
N LYS A 84 3.69 9.34 1.99
CA LYS A 84 4.40 8.43 2.92
C LYS A 84 3.57 8.09 4.15
N SER A 85 2.93 9.08 4.78
CA SER A 85 2.09 8.86 5.96
C SER A 85 0.87 8.00 5.62
N LEU A 86 0.21 8.24 4.48
CA LEU A 86 -0.88 7.40 4.00
C LEU A 86 -0.45 5.96 3.72
N LYS A 87 0.74 5.76 3.12
CA LYS A 87 1.29 4.41 2.90
C LYS A 87 1.56 3.68 4.21
N GLN A 88 2.08 4.38 5.22
CA GLN A 88 2.28 3.82 6.56
C GLN A 88 0.96 3.49 7.25
N ALA A 89 -0.04 4.37 7.17
CA ALA A 89 -1.37 4.14 7.74
C ALA A 89 -2.02 2.86 7.17
N ARG A 90 -1.95 2.68 5.84
CA ARG A 90 -2.44 1.46 5.17
C ARG A 90 -1.69 0.20 5.64
N LYS A 91 -0.37 0.29 5.84
CA LYS A 91 0.43 -0.83 6.36
C LYS A 91 0.00 -1.21 7.78
N ILE A 92 -0.20 -0.23 8.65
CA ILE A 92 -0.66 -0.44 10.03
C ILE A 92 -2.06 -1.07 10.04
N GLU A 93 -2.97 -0.59 9.19
CA GLU A 93 -4.32 -1.16 9.07
C GLU A 93 -4.27 -2.63 8.61
N GLY A 94 -3.42 -2.96 7.63
CA GLY A 94 -3.19 -4.34 7.20
C GLY A 94 -2.73 -5.24 8.34
N LEU A 95 -1.72 -4.80 9.10
CA LEU A 95 -1.22 -5.53 10.27
C LEU A 95 -2.28 -5.69 11.37
N ARG A 96 -3.16 -4.69 11.57
CA ARG A 96 -4.28 -4.79 12.51
C ARG A 96 -5.29 -5.85 12.09
N LYS A 97 -5.66 -5.90 10.80
CA LYS A 97 -6.57 -6.92 10.26
C LYS A 97 -5.98 -8.32 10.35
N GLU A 98 -4.68 -8.46 10.05
CA GLU A 98 -3.98 -9.74 10.18
C GLU A 98 -3.90 -10.21 11.63
N ASN A 99 -3.53 -9.34 12.57
CA ASN A 99 -3.54 -9.64 14.00
C ASN A 99 -4.93 -10.09 14.49
N TYR A 100 -5.99 -9.43 14.02
CA TYR A 100 -7.36 -9.85 14.35
C TYR A 100 -7.65 -11.28 13.85
N ARG A 101 -7.27 -11.60 12.61
CA ARG A 101 -7.42 -12.94 12.03
C ARG A 101 -6.62 -13.98 12.82
N LEU A 102 -5.38 -13.69 13.20
CA LEU A 102 -4.57 -14.58 14.02
C LEU A 102 -5.21 -14.84 15.39
N LYS A 103 -5.64 -13.77 16.10
CA LYS A 103 -6.37 -13.91 17.38
C LYS A 103 -7.64 -14.75 17.23
N SER A 104 -8.36 -14.65 16.12
CA SER A 104 -9.54 -15.49 15.87
C SER A 104 -9.18 -16.97 15.66
N LYS A 105 -8.09 -17.25 14.95
CA LYS A 105 -7.59 -18.62 14.73
C LYS A 105 -7.04 -19.24 16.01
N ASP A 106 -6.35 -18.49 16.84
CA ASP A 106 -5.84 -19.00 18.12
C ASP A 106 -6.97 -19.33 19.09
N LYS A 107 -8.06 -18.55 19.10
CA LYS A 107 -9.29 -18.92 19.81
C LYS A 107 -9.93 -20.20 19.29
N SER A 108 -9.88 -20.45 17.97
CA SER A 108 -10.37 -21.71 17.39
C SER A 108 -9.46 -22.91 17.70
N LYS A 109 -8.21 -22.65 18.07
CA LYS A 109 -7.26 -23.64 18.62
C LYS A 109 -7.34 -23.74 20.15
N CYS A 110 -8.34 -23.15 20.81
CA CYS A 110 -8.63 -23.51 22.20
C CYS A 110 -8.74 -25.03 22.25
N SER A 111 -7.77 -25.64 22.92
CA SER A 111 -7.74 -27.07 23.13
C SER A 111 -9.10 -27.43 23.71
N LEU A 112 -9.80 -28.35 23.03
CA LEU A 112 -11.13 -28.76 23.47
C LEU A 112 -11.06 -29.09 24.96
N SER A 113 -12.00 -28.54 25.74
CA SER A 113 -12.08 -28.83 27.17
C SER A 113 -12.04 -30.36 27.37
N PRO A 114 -11.39 -30.87 28.44
CA PRO A 114 -11.36 -32.30 28.74
C PRO A 114 -12.74 -32.95 28.62
N ALA A 115 -13.79 -32.27 29.10
CA ALA A 115 -15.17 -32.72 28.98
C ALA A 115 -15.62 -32.89 27.52
N THR A 116 -15.31 -31.92 26.66
CA THR A 116 -15.65 -31.97 25.23
C THR A 116 -14.90 -33.08 24.49
N LYS A 117 -13.63 -33.32 24.84
CA LYS A 117 -12.83 -34.44 24.31
C LYS A 117 -13.45 -35.79 24.70
N VAL A 118 -13.80 -35.95 25.97
CA VAL A 118 -14.46 -37.16 26.49
C VAL A 118 -15.81 -37.39 25.81
N CYS A 119 -16.65 -36.35 25.69
CA CYS A 119 -17.93 -36.46 24.99
C CYS A 119 -17.79 -36.85 23.51
N LYS A 120 -16.78 -36.31 22.79
CA LYS A 120 -16.50 -36.72 21.40
C LYS A 120 -16.06 -38.18 21.29
N LEU A 121 -15.25 -38.65 22.24
CA LEU A 121 -14.71 -40.02 22.25
C LEU A 121 -15.81 -41.05 22.57
N ILE A 122 -16.71 -40.73 23.49
CA ILE A 122 -17.82 -41.60 23.90
C ILE A 122 -18.98 -41.54 22.88
N GLY A 123 -19.21 -40.38 22.27
CA GLY A 123 -20.35 -40.15 21.38
C GLY A 123 -21.67 -40.25 22.13
N ARG A 124 -22.61 -41.05 21.60
CA ARG A 124 -23.94 -41.29 22.22
C ARG A 124 -23.99 -42.52 23.14
N LYS A 125 -22.87 -43.22 23.34
CA LYS A 125 -22.84 -44.44 24.16
C LYS A 125 -23.04 -44.11 25.64
N LYS A 126 -23.87 -44.89 26.34
CA LYS A 126 -23.95 -44.80 27.81
C LYS A 126 -22.69 -45.43 28.40
N MET A 127 -22.11 -44.76 29.39
CA MET A 127 -20.86 -45.16 30.02
C MET A 127 -20.95 -44.99 31.53
N PRO A 128 -20.37 -45.91 32.33
CA PRO A 128 -20.39 -45.80 33.78
C PRO A 128 -19.75 -44.50 34.28
N PRO A 129 -20.29 -43.89 35.37
CA PRO A 129 -19.78 -42.62 35.91
C PRO A 129 -18.30 -42.68 36.33
N GLU A 130 -17.82 -43.75 36.97
CA GLU A 130 -16.39 -43.91 37.32
C GLU A 130 -15.49 -43.77 36.10
N ILE A 131 -15.78 -44.51 35.02
CA ILE A 131 -14.91 -44.56 33.86
C ILE A 131 -14.91 -43.19 33.16
N ARG A 132 -16.05 -42.49 33.14
CA ARG A 132 -16.14 -41.12 32.63
C ARG A 132 -15.31 -40.14 33.46
N LYS A 133 -15.33 -40.25 34.79
CA LYS A 133 -14.49 -39.44 35.70
C LYS A 133 -13.00 -39.68 35.43
N ASN A 134 -12.58 -40.94 35.31
CA ASN A 134 -11.18 -41.29 35.02
C ASN A 134 -10.70 -40.75 33.67
N LEU A 135 -11.54 -40.83 32.63
CA LEU A 135 -11.24 -40.24 31.32
C LEU A 135 -11.09 -38.72 31.38
N LEU A 136 -11.99 -38.04 32.08
CA LEU A 136 -11.93 -36.59 32.32
C LEU A 136 -10.61 -36.21 33.01
N LEU A 137 -10.26 -36.95 34.05
CA LEU A 137 -9.05 -36.75 34.83
C LEU A 137 -7.80 -36.92 33.95
N ASN A 138 -7.74 -38.01 33.17
CA ASN A 138 -6.64 -38.25 32.24
C ASN A 138 -6.50 -37.10 31.23
N PHE A 139 -7.57 -36.68 30.56
CA PHE A 139 -7.52 -35.57 29.60
C PHE A 139 -7.14 -34.22 30.22
N ALA A 140 -7.43 -34.01 31.51
CA ALA A 140 -7.02 -32.82 32.24
C ALA A 140 -5.53 -32.83 32.61
N PHE A 141 -4.95 -34.00 32.88
CA PHE A 141 -3.53 -34.14 33.23
C PHE A 141 -2.58 -34.22 32.01
N MET A 142 -3.07 -34.66 30.85
CA MET A 142 -2.25 -34.78 29.63
C MET A 142 -1.45 -33.51 29.23
N PRO A 143 -2.00 -32.28 29.30
CA PRO A 143 -1.25 -31.07 28.96
C PRO A 143 -0.04 -30.84 29.86
N GLY A 144 -0.19 -31.06 31.18
CA GLY A 144 0.91 -30.91 32.13
C GLY A 144 2.00 -31.98 31.94
N LEU A 145 1.61 -33.20 31.58
CA LEU A 145 2.57 -34.26 31.23
C LEU A 145 3.33 -33.93 29.93
N GLU A 146 2.66 -33.39 28.91
CA GLU A 146 3.32 -32.95 27.67
C GLU A 146 4.31 -31.80 27.90
N GLU A 147 4.03 -30.89 28.82
CA GLU A 147 4.97 -29.84 29.23
C GLU A 147 6.17 -30.43 29.97
N ASN A 148 5.95 -31.38 30.88
CA ASN A 148 7.03 -32.10 31.58
C ASN A 148 7.92 -32.89 30.62
N LYS A 149 7.39 -33.37 29.48
CA LYS A 149 8.21 -34.02 28.44
C LYS A 149 9.32 -33.08 27.92
N LYS A 150 9.10 -31.77 27.91
CA LYS A 150 10.10 -30.78 27.46
C LYS A 150 11.24 -30.59 28.46
N VAL A 151 11.04 -30.96 29.73
CA VAL A 151 12.04 -30.86 30.81
C VAL A 151 13.18 -31.86 30.63
N PHE A 152 12.89 -33.06 30.11
CA PHE A 152 13.92 -34.05 29.82
C PHE A 152 14.87 -33.55 28.74
N LYS A 153 16.18 -33.61 28.98
CA LYS A 153 17.21 -33.18 28.01
C LYS A 153 17.58 -34.28 27.01
N LYS A 154 17.44 -35.56 27.39
CA LYS A 154 17.80 -36.71 26.55
C LYS A 154 16.61 -37.26 25.78
N GLU A 155 16.81 -37.57 24.50
CA GLU A 155 15.79 -38.12 23.60
C GLU A 155 15.22 -39.46 24.10
N LYS A 156 16.09 -40.35 24.63
CA LYS A 156 15.68 -41.65 25.18
C LYS A 156 14.71 -41.52 26.36
N GLU A 157 14.95 -40.56 27.25
CA GLU A 157 14.08 -40.29 28.42
C GLU A 157 12.72 -39.72 27.97
N ARG A 158 12.71 -38.82 26.97
CA ARG A 158 11.48 -38.30 26.37
C ARG A 158 10.64 -39.40 25.73
N MET A 159 11.29 -40.35 25.06
CA MET A 159 10.62 -41.49 24.42
C MET A 159 10.03 -42.45 25.46
N LEU A 160 10.80 -42.80 26.50
CA LEU A 160 10.34 -43.65 27.61
C LEU A 160 9.13 -43.03 28.35
N PHE A 161 9.20 -41.73 28.65
CA PHE A 161 8.11 -41.02 29.30
C PHE A 161 6.84 -41.00 28.42
N ALA A 162 6.98 -40.75 27.11
CA ALA A 162 5.85 -40.80 26.18
C ALA A 162 5.24 -42.20 26.03
N THR A 163 6.05 -43.26 26.06
CA THR A 163 5.54 -44.65 26.06
C THR A 163 4.80 -45.01 27.35
N LEU A 164 5.24 -44.50 28.50
CA LEU A 164 4.53 -44.66 29.78
C LEU A 164 3.19 -43.91 29.79
N VAL A 165 3.18 -42.63 29.41
CA VAL A 165 1.96 -41.80 29.39
C VAL A 165 0.93 -42.30 28.38
N SER A 166 1.36 -42.92 27.29
CA SER A 166 0.46 -43.52 26.29
C SER A 166 -0.06 -44.91 26.66
N ASN A 167 0.27 -45.44 27.85
CA ASN A 167 -0.05 -46.80 28.31
C ASN A 167 0.29 -47.90 27.29
N LYS A 168 1.20 -47.64 26.34
CA LYS A 168 1.59 -48.61 25.30
C LYS A 168 2.34 -49.80 25.87
N ILE A 169 2.99 -49.64 27.03
CA ILE A 169 3.72 -50.70 27.73
C ILE A 169 2.75 -51.68 28.43
N ILE A 170 1.56 -51.24 28.83
CA ILE A 170 0.60 -52.10 29.53
C ILE A 170 0.00 -53.14 28.57
N LYS A 171 -0.10 -52.83 27.28
CA LYS A 171 -0.63 -53.75 26.25
C LYS A 171 0.29 -54.91 25.85
N SER A 172 1.55 -54.93 26.30
CA SER A 172 2.49 -56.02 25.98
C SER A 172 2.70 -57.00 27.14
N ILE A 173 1.91 -56.88 28.22
CA ILE A 173 2.02 -57.71 29.43
C ILE A 173 0.74 -58.57 29.65
N GLU A 174 -0.23 -58.51 28.73
CA GLU A 174 -1.33 -59.49 28.62
C GLU A 174 -1.10 -60.39 27.41
#